data_AF-A0A6G9L8U0-F1
#
_entry.id   AF-A0A6G9L8U0-F1
#
_cell.length_a   1.000
_cell.length_b   1.000
_cell.length_c   1.000
_cell.angle_alpha   90.00
_cell.angle_beta   90.00
_cell.angle_gamma   90.00
#
_symmetry.space_group_name_H-M   'P 1'
#
loop_
_entity.id
_entity.type
_entity.pdbx_description
1 polymer ?
#
loop_
_entity_poly.entity_id
_entity_poly.type
_entity_poly.pdbx_seq_one_letter_code
_entity_poly.pdbx_strand_id
1 'polypeptide(L)'
;CDRCGCEIFQPVGSKTFGPLVECPSPDCKVNQTKGQLHHSTRASKFQPFQEVKIQEMAEQVPVGHIPRMLTVLCHGALVRRINPGDVVDVAGIFLPTPYTGFKAIRAGLLTDTYLEAQHVTQHKKAYEDLTIDSRVFRRIEQYRTSGHVYEYLAKSIAPEIYGHLDVKKALLLLLVGGVTKEM
;
A
#
# COMPACT_ATOMS: atom_id res chain seq x y z
N CYS A 1 0.84 32.49 -20.05
CA CYS A 1 -0.13 33.23 -20.89
C CYS A 1 0.58 33.71 -22.13
N ASP A 2 -0.02 33.60 -23.32
CA ASP A 2 0.66 33.99 -24.58
C ASP A 2 0.96 35.48 -24.69
N ARG A 3 0.17 36.34 -24.02
CA ARG A 3 0.31 37.80 -24.12
C ARG A 3 1.16 38.40 -23.00
N CYS A 4 0.80 38.13 -21.74
CA CYS A 4 1.49 38.73 -20.59
C CYS A 4 2.66 37.91 -20.05
N GLY A 5 2.87 36.68 -20.53
CA GLY A 5 3.93 35.80 -20.02
C GLY A 5 3.70 35.27 -18.59
N CYS A 6 2.71 35.78 -17.84
CA CYS A 6 2.46 35.33 -16.47
C CYS A 6 2.10 33.84 -16.40
N GLU A 7 2.65 33.18 -15.39
CA GLU A 7 2.30 31.83 -14.97
C GLU A 7 1.18 31.88 -13.93
N ILE A 8 0.16 31.05 -14.12
CA ILE A 8 -1.03 31.01 -13.25
C ILE A 8 -1.19 29.58 -12.75
N PHE A 9 -1.35 29.46 -11.44
CA PHE A 9 -1.48 28.17 -10.77
C PHE A 9 -2.92 27.98 -10.30
N GLN A 10 -3.52 26.85 -10.67
CA GLN A 10 -4.85 26.44 -10.24
C GLN A 10 -4.72 25.24 -9.30
N PRO A 11 -5.22 25.31 -8.05
CA PRO A 11 -5.26 24.14 -7.19
C PRO A 11 -6.28 23.13 -7.73
N VAL A 12 -5.89 21.86 -7.81
CA VAL A 12 -6.77 20.75 -8.21
C VAL A 12 -7.28 20.05 -6.96
N GLY A 13 -8.53 20.32 -6.58
CA GLY A 13 -9.15 19.72 -5.38
C GLY A 13 -9.88 18.40 -5.62
N SER A 14 -10.29 18.13 -6.86
CA SER A 14 -11.13 16.98 -7.23
C SER A 14 -10.61 16.28 -8.47
N LYS A 15 -10.99 15.00 -8.64
CA LYS A 15 -10.64 14.19 -9.82
C LYS A 15 -11.07 14.84 -11.14
N THR A 16 -12.20 15.55 -11.10
CA THR A 16 -12.70 16.38 -12.20
C THR A 16 -12.42 17.83 -11.88
N PHE A 17 -11.72 18.54 -12.77
CA PHE A 17 -11.51 19.99 -12.65
C PHE A 17 -11.69 20.65 -14.01
N GLY A 18 -12.18 21.88 -14.02
CA GLY A 18 -12.26 22.72 -15.22
C GLY A 18 -10.98 23.55 -15.34
N PRO A 19 -10.19 23.41 -16.43
CA PRO A 19 -8.99 24.20 -16.61
C PRO A 19 -9.32 25.68 -16.83
N LEU A 20 -8.49 26.57 -16.27
CA LEU A 20 -8.53 28.00 -16.61
C LEU A 20 -8.04 28.22 -18.05
N VAL A 21 -8.91 28.70 -18.93
CA VAL A 21 -8.60 28.98 -20.34
C VAL A 21 -8.23 30.46 -20.55
N GLU A 22 -8.88 31.37 -19.84
CA GLU A 22 -8.61 32.81 -19.90
C GLU A 22 -7.67 33.24 -18.76
N CYS A 23 -6.76 34.17 -19.05
CA CYS A 23 -5.78 34.67 -18.09
C CYS A 23 -6.39 35.68 -17.08
N PRO A 24 -6.47 35.37 -15.77
CA PRO A 24 -6.93 36.30 -14.73
C PRO A 24 -5.92 37.38 -14.30
N SER A 25 -4.72 37.42 -14.90
CA SER A 25 -3.63 38.33 -14.47
C SER A 25 -4.03 39.81 -14.53
N PRO A 26 -3.49 40.66 -13.63
CA PRO A 26 -3.76 42.10 -13.66
C PRO A 26 -3.31 42.73 -14.97
N ASP A 27 -2.20 42.30 -15.56
CA ASP A 27 -1.65 42.87 -16.81
C ASP A 27 -2.59 42.65 -18.00
N CYS A 28 -3.18 41.47 -18.14
CA CYS A 28 -4.18 41.20 -19.18
C CYS A 28 -5.48 42.00 -18.95
N LYS A 29 -5.88 42.20 -17.69
CA LYS A 29 -7.08 42.96 -17.33
C LYS A 29 -6.92 44.46 -17.59
N VAL A 30 -5.78 45.05 -17.20
CA VAL A 30 -5.48 46.48 -17.40
C VAL A 30 -5.38 46.79 -18.89
N ASN A 31 -4.72 45.92 -19.66
CA ASN A 31 -4.56 46.11 -21.10
C ASN A 31 -5.81 45.71 -21.92
N GLN A 32 -6.91 45.31 -21.27
CA GLN A 32 -8.13 44.79 -21.90
C GLN A 32 -7.86 43.70 -22.97
N THR A 33 -6.84 42.89 -22.76
CA THR A 33 -6.47 41.81 -23.68
C THR A 33 -6.82 40.46 -23.09
N LYS A 34 -7.57 39.64 -23.85
CA LYS A 34 -7.86 38.26 -23.46
C LYS A 34 -6.71 37.36 -23.88
N GLY A 35 -5.75 37.18 -22.96
CA GLY A 35 -4.66 36.22 -23.15
C GLY A 35 -5.16 34.78 -22.92
N GLN A 36 -4.84 33.89 -23.87
CA GLN A 36 -5.11 32.46 -23.74
C GLN A 36 -4.06 31.80 -22.82
N LEU A 37 -4.51 30.87 -21.99
CA LEU A 37 -3.66 30.03 -21.16
C LEU A 37 -3.42 28.68 -21.83
N HIS A 38 -2.17 28.24 -21.79
CA HIS A 38 -1.77 26.89 -22.19
C HIS A 38 -1.18 26.17 -20.99
N HIS A 39 -1.43 24.86 -20.94
CA HIS A 39 -0.90 24.02 -19.88
C HIS A 39 0.57 23.69 -20.15
N SER A 40 1.42 24.00 -19.18
CA SER A 40 2.83 23.59 -19.18
C SER A 40 3.05 22.51 -18.15
N THR A 41 3.37 21.29 -18.60
CA THR A 41 3.70 20.16 -17.71
C THR A 41 4.93 20.44 -16.87
N ARG A 42 5.94 21.14 -17.42
CA ARG A 42 7.17 21.47 -16.70
C ARG A 42 6.97 22.49 -15.56
N ALA A 43 6.03 23.41 -15.70
CA ALA A 43 5.66 24.35 -14.64
C ALA A 43 4.63 23.78 -13.65
N SER A 44 4.11 22.58 -13.92
CA SER A 44 3.09 21.93 -13.08
C SER A 44 3.74 20.96 -12.10
N LYS A 45 3.17 20.86 -10.89
CA LYS A 45 3.60 19.89 -9.88
C LYS A 45 2.72 18.64 -9.94
N PHE A 46 3.34 17.48 -10.15
CA PHE A 46 2.66 16.19 -10.12
C PHE A 46 3.05 15.40 -8.87
N GLN A 47 2.12 14.60 -8.37
CA GLN A 47 2.34 13.69 -7.24
C GLN A 47 2.01 12.27 -7.69
N PRO A 48 2.82 11.26 -7.31
CA PRO A 48 2.49 9.87 -7.62
C PRO A 48 1.19 9.48 -6.91
N PHE A 49 0.38 8.70 -7.63
CA PHE A 49 -0.93 8.23 -7.23
C PHE A 49 -1.04 6.74 -7.55
N GLN A 50 -1.58 5.96 -6.62
CA GLN A 50 -1.83 4.54 -6.80
C GLN A 50 -3.18 4.18 -6.16
N GLU A 51 -4.01 3.46 -6.91
CA GLU A 51 -5.23 2.85 -6.40
C GLU A 51 -4.95 1.38 -6.06
N VAL A 52 -5.29 0.97 -4.84
CA VAL A 52 -5.12 -0.39 -4.34
C VAL A 52 -6.47 -0.91 -3.89
N LYS A 53 -6.81 -2.16 -4.21
CA LYS A 53 -8.01 -2.81 -3.68
C LYS A 53 -7.59 -3.82 -2.63
N ILE A 54 -8.10 -3.66 -1.42
CA ILE A 54 -7.87 -4.58 -0.31
C ILE A 54 -9.10 -5.46 -0.13
N GLN A 55 -8.87 -6.70 0.29
CA GLN A 55 -9.92 -7.66 0.62
C GLN A 55 -9.75 -8.09 2.08
N GLU A 56 -10.87 -8.32 2.76
CA GLU A 56 -10.87 -8.87 4.12
C GLU A 56 -10.16 -10.24 4.18
N MET A 57 -9.51 -10.53 5.29
CA MET A 57 -8.89 -11.84 5.51
C MET A 57 -9.97 -12.91 5.61
N ALA A 58 -9.78 -14.07 4.97
CA ALA A 58 -10.77 -15.15 4.96
C ALA A 58 -11.20 -15.62 6.36
N GLU A 59 -10.28 -15.55 7.34
CA GLU A 59 -10.53 -15.89 8.75
C GLU A 59 -11.53 -14.95 9.45
N GLN A 60 -11.66 -13.71 8.95
CA GLN A 60 -12.54 -12.69 9.52
C GLN A 60 -13.95 -12.72 8.91
N VAL A 61 -14.15 -13.47 7.82
CA VAL A 61 -15.41 -13.49 7.09
C VAL A 61 -16.36 -14.53 7.71
N PRO A 62 -17.60 -14.13 8.09
CA PRO A 62 -18.56 -15.05 8.66
C PRO A 62 -19.03 -16.09 7.64
N VAL A 63 -19.42 -17.26 8.13
CA VAL A 63 -19.85 -18.39 7.30
C VAL A 63 -21.01 -17.98 6.39
N GLY A 64 -20.87 -18.27 5.09
CA GLY A 64 -21.89 -17.98 4.08
C GLY A 64 -21.78 -16.60 3.41
N HIS A 65 -20.85 -15.73 3.84
CA HIS A 65 -20.60 -14.45 3.21
C HIS A 65 -19.38 -14.48 2.27
N ILE A 66 -19.40 -13.60 1.26
CA ILE A 66 -18.26 -13.38 0.36
C ILE A 66 -17.45 -12.20 0.92
N PRO A 67 -16.11 -12.30 0.99
CA PRO A 67 -15.28 -11.20 1.50
C PRO A 67 -15.48 -9.93 0.68
N ARG A 68 -15.58 -8.79 1.37
CA ARG A 68 -15.79 -7.50 0.71
C ARG A 68 -14.46 -6.86 0.32
N MET A 69 -14.53 -6.01 -0.69
CA MET A 69 -13.38 -5.23 -1.16
C MET A 69 -13.56 -3.77 -0.79
N LEU A 70 -12.45 -3.11 -0.44
CA LEU A 70 -12.39 -1.67 -0.21
C LEU A 70 -11.31 -1.06 -1.11
N THR A 71 -11.63 0.08 -1.70
CA THR A 71 -10.67 0.84 -2.51
C THR A 71 -9.86 1.75 -1.60
N VAL A 72 -8.54 1.69 -1.72
CA VAL A 72 -7.58 2.49 -0.97
C VAL A 72 -6.80 3.36 -1.94
N LEU A 73 -6.70 4.65 -1.66
CA LEU A 73 -5.91 5.61 -2.44
C LEU A 73 -4.61 5.90 -1.71
N CYS A 74 -3.49 5.65 -2.39
CA CYS A 74 -2.14 5.94 -1.91
C CYS A 74 -1.54 7.12 -2.68
N HIS A 75 -0.99 8.07 -1.95
CA HIS A 75 -0.37 9.28 -2.50
C HIS A 75 1.10 9.39 -2.08
N GLY A 76 1.93 10.03 -2.92
CA GLY A 76 3.30 10.37 -2.54
C GLY A 76 4.18 9.14 -2.27
N ALA A 77 4.84 9.12 -1.10
CA ALA A 77 5.82 8.10 -0.71
C ALA A 77 5.21 6.74 -0.32
N LEU A 78 3.88 6.64 -0.21
CA LEU A 78 3.19 5.37 0.04
C LEU A 78 3.02 4.53 -1.23
N VAL A 79 3.15 5.16 -2.40
CA VAL A 79 3.09 4.48 -3.70
C VAL A 79 4.23 3.48 -3.82
N ARG A 80 3.95 2.31 -4.41
CA ARG A 80 4.87 1.16 -4.56
C ARG A 80 5.32 0.49 -3.27
N ARG A 81 4.74 0.82 -2.12
CA ARG A 81 5.02 0.05 -0.90
C ARG A 81 4.30 -1.31 -0.93
N ILE A 82 3.07 -1.36 -1.43
CA ILE A 82 2.21 -2.55 -1.38
C ILE A 82 2.37 -3.38 -2.66
N ASN A 83 2.59 -4.69 -2.53
CA ASN A 83 2.52 -5.65 -3.63
C ASN A 83 1.24 -6.50 -3.57
N PRO A 84 0.77 -7.02 -4.72
CA PRO A 84 -0.35 -7.95 -4.73
C PRO A 84 -0.03 -9.22 -3.94
N GLY A 85 -0.92 -9.59 -3.02
CA GLY A 85 -0.77 -10.78 -2.16
C GLY A 85 -0.13 -10.50 -0.79
N ASP A 86 0.33 -9.27 -0.55
CA ASP A 86 0.86 -8.88 0.75
C ASP A 86 -0.26 -8.82 1.81
N VAL A 87 0.09 -9.20 3.03
CA VAL A 87 -0.76 -8.98 4.21
C VAL A 87 -0.37 -7.63 4.80
N VAL A 88 -1.28 -6.67 4.71
CA VAL A 88 -1.04 -5.27 5.08
C VAL A 88 -2.14 -4.74 5.97
N ASP A 89 -1.76 -3.92 6.94
CA ASP A 89 -2.69 -3.03 7.61
C ASP A 89 -2.53 -1.63 7.04
N VAL A 90 -3.65 -1.01 6.71
CA VAL A 90 -3.69 0.35 6.18
C VAL A 90 -4.47 1.22 7.16
N ALA A 91 -3.82 2.27 7.66
CA ALA A 91 -4.45 3.30 8.45
C ALA A 91 -4.68 4.55 7.58
N GLY A 92 -5.88 5.11 7.65
CA GLY A 92 -6.27 6.19 6.75
C GLY A 92 -7.58 6.86 7.14
N ILE A 93 -8.02 7.77 6.28
CA ILE A 93 -9.26 8.53 6.44
C ILE A 93 -10.30 7.93 5.50
N PHE A 94 -11.48 7.60 6.02
CA PHE A 94 -12.56 7.03 5.22
C PHE A 94 -13.42 8.15 4.63
N LEU A 95 -13.47 8.24 3.31
CA LEU A 95 -14.10 9.36 2.60
C LEU A 95 -15.08 8.85 1.53
N PRO A 96 -16.23 9.53 1.35
CA PRO A 96 -17.11 9.27 0.22
C PRO A 96 -16.57 9.91 -1.07
N THR A 97 -16.78 9.25 -2.20
CA THR A 97 -16.61 9.85 -3.53
C THR A 97 -17.97 10.32 -4.02
N PRO A 98 -18.17 11.64 -4.23
CA PRO A 98 -19.42 12.13 -4.80
C PRO A 98 -19.51 11.73 -6.28
N TYR A 99 -20.69 11.27 -6.71
CA TYR A 99 -20.96 11.08 -8.13
C TYR A 99 -21.18 12.44 -8.81
N THR A 100 -20.56 12.63 -9.98
CA THR A 100 -20.73 13.84 -10.80
C THR A 100 -21.45 13.55 -12.11
N GLY A 101 -22.12 14.54 -12.69
CA GLY A 101 -22.78 14.45 -14.00
C GLY A 101 -24.02 13.54 -14.01
N PHE A 102 -24.27 12.83 -15.11
CA PHE A 102 -25.45 11.96 -15.27
C PHE A 102 -25.56 10.85 -14.22
N LYS A 103 -24.43 10.42 -13.64
CA LYS A 103 -24.42 9.43 -12.55
C LYS A 103 -25.00 10.00 -11.25
N ALA A 104 -24.85 11.30 -10.98
CA ALA A 104 -25.42 11.95 -9.80
C ALA A 104 -26.96 11.93 -9.81
N ILE A 105 -27.57 12.07 -11.00
CA ILE A 105 -29.02 12.08 -11.17
C ILE A 105 -29.65 10.72 -10.80
N ARG A 106 -28.93 9.61 -11.00
CA ARG A 106 -29.40 8.25 -10.67
C ARG A 106 -28.99 7.75 -9.30
N ALA A 107 -27.88 8.25 -8.75
CA ALA A 107 -27.29 7.70 -7.54
C ALA A 107 -28.03 8.09 -6.25
N GLY A 108 -28.83 9.17 -6.25
CA GLY A 108 -29.53 9.63 -5.05
C GLY A 108 -28.53 9.95 -3.93
N LEU A 109 -28.69 9.29 -2.77
CA LEU A 109 -27.78 9.41 -1.60
C LEU A 109 -26.70 8.33 -1.54
N LEU A 110 -26.65 7.39 -2.50
CA LEU A 110 -25.57 6.41 -2.54
C LEU A 110 -24.26 7.11 -2.92
N THR A 111 -23.24 6.90 -2.10
CA THR A 111 -21.86 7.34 -2.36
C THR A 111 -20.94 6.14 -2.27
N ASP A 112 -20.11 5.93 -3.30
CA ASP A 112 -18.98 5.04 -3.17
C ASP A 112 -18.03 5.58 -2.10
N THR A 113 -17.35 4.68 -1.40
CA THR A 113 -16.40 5.05 -0.36
C THR A 113 -15.02 4.55 -0.71
N TYR A 114 -14.01 5.27 -0.26
CA TYR A 114 -12.63 4.88 -0.35
C TYR A 114 -11.90 5.25 0.94
N LEU A 115 -10.78 4.59 1.17
CA LEU A 115 -9.86 4.92 2.24
C LEU A 115 -8.69 5.70 1.66
N GLU A 116 -8.45 6.91 2.14
CA GLU A 116 -7.22 7.65 1.85
C GLU A 116 -6.12 7.20 2.81
N ALA A 117 -5.10 6.50 2.29
CA ALA A 117 -4.04 5.93 3.10
C ALA A 117 -3.13 7.02 3.67
N GLN A 118 -2.96 7.01 4.98
CA GLN A 118 -2.00 7.86 5.71
C GLN A 118 -0.77 7.06 6.15
N HIS A 119 -0.98 5.78 6.50
CA HIS A 119 0.08 4.88 6.92
C HIS A 119 -0.19 3.45 6.47
N VAL A 120 0.85 2.70 6.12
CA VAL A 120 0.77 1.31 5.67
C VAL A 120 1.83 0.51 6.41
N THR A 121 1.41 -0.55 7.11
CA THR A 121 2.28 -1.53 7.76
C THR A 121 2.16 -2.88 7.09
N GLN A 122 3.28 -3.42 6.61
CA GLN A 122 3.35 -4.75 6.03
C GLN A 122 3.76 -5.76 7.08
N HIS A 123 2.99 -6.84 7.22
CA HIS A 123 3.29 -7.92 8.17
C HIS A 123 4.30 -8.92 7.63
N LYS A 124 4.23 -9.21 6.33
CA LYS A 124 5.22 -10.05 5.64
C LYS A 124 6.27 -9.15 5.02
N LYS A 125 7.20 -8.64 5.85
CA LYS A 125 8.41 -8.02 5.33
C LYS A 125 9.18 -9.07 4.53
N ALA A 126 9.86 -8.64 3.46
CA ALA A 126 10.88 -9.49 2.84
C ALA A 126 11.84 -9.97 3.94
N TYR A 127 12.33 -11.21 3.83
CA TYR A 127 13.19 -11.85 4.85
C TYR A 127 14.38 -10.98 5.29
N GLU A 128 14.81 -10.06 4.42
CA GLU A 128 15.91 -9.12 4.64
C GLU A 128 15.62 -8.05 5.71
N ASP A 129 14.36 -7.71 5.96
CA ASP A 129 13.95 -6.63 6.90
C ASP A 129 13.45 -7.14 8.27
N LEU A 130 13.67 -8.43 8.59
CA LEU A 130 13.41 -8.99 9.91
C LEU A 130 14.40 -8.42 10.92
N THR A 131 14.01 -7.38 11.65
CA THR A 131 14.82 -6.87 12.77
C THR A 131 14.78 -7.87 13.92
N ILE A 132 15.91 -8.54 14.17
CA ILE A 132 16.06 -9.47 15.29
C ILE A 132 15.98 -8.67 16.59
N ASP A 133 14.84 -8.78 17.29
CA ASP A 133 14.69 -8.18 18.61
C ASP A 133 15.61 -8.88 19.64
N SER A 134 16.16 -8.10 20.55
CA SER A 134 16.95 -8.53 21.71
C SER A 134 16.30 -9.69 22.49
N ARG A 135 14.97 -9.72 22.59
CA ARG A 135 14.21 -10.80 23.26
C ARG A 135 14.28 -12.11 22.51
N VAL A 136 14.19 -12.06 21.18
CA VAL A 136 14.28 -13.24 20.30
C VAL A 136 15.69 -13.80 20.38
N PHE A 137 16.71 -12.96 20.31
CA PHE A 137 18.10 -13.36 20.46
C PHE A 137 18.36 -14.07 21.80
N ARG A 138 17.84 -13.51 22.91
CA ARG A 138 17.98 -14.13 24.23
C ARG A 138 17.34 -15.52 24.30
N ARG A 139 16.18 -15.71 23.66
CA ARG A 139 15.52 -17.03 23.56
C ARG A 139 16.36 -18.02 22.75
N ILE A 140 16.92 -17.59 21.62
CA ILE A 140 17.79 -18.44 20.80
C ILE A 140 18.99 -18.93 21.61
N GLU A 141 19.63 -18.06 22.39
CA GLU A 141 20.77 -18.44 23.22
C GLU A 141 20.40 -19.37 24.40
N GLN A 142 19.20 -19.22 24.96
CA GLN A 142 18.68 -20.18 25.95
C GLN A 142 18.55 -21.59 25.34
N TYR A 143 18.02 -21.69 24.11
CA TYR A 143 17.93 -22.99 23.43
C TYR A 143 19.31 -23.53 23.09
N ARG A 144 20.25 -22.69 22.63
CA ARG A 144 21.63 -23.11 22.36
C ARG A 144 22.29 -23.76 23.58
N THR A 145 22.09 -23.21 24.76
CA THR A 145 22.67 -23.70 26.02
C THR A 145 22.12 -25.07 26.43
N SER A 146 20.91 -25.44 25.99
CA SER A 146 20.27 -26.71 26.36
C SER A 146 20.92 -27.97 25.75
N GLY A 147 21.83 -27.82 24.77
CA GLY A 147 22.63 -28.92 24.19
C GLY A 147 21.88 -29.89 23.26
N HIS A 148 20.55 -30.00 23.35
CA HIS A 148 19.72 -30.96 22.59
C HIS A 148 18.82 -30.30 21.53
N VAL A 149 19.26 -29.17 20.95
CA VAL A 149 18.46 -28.37 20.00
C VAL A 149 18.01 -29.17 18.79
N TYR A 150 18.90 -30.01 18.22
CA TYR A 150 18.59 -30.76 17.00
C TYR A 150 17.41 -31.73 17.18
N GLU A 151 17.43 -32.51 18.26
CA GLU A 151 16.36 -33.47 18.54
C GLU A 151 15.09 -32.78 19.03
N TYR A 152 15.23 -31.70 19.80
CA TYR A 152 14.11 -30.89 20.25
C TYR A 152 13.35 -30.26 19.07
N LEU A 153 14.07 -29.65 18.12
CA LEU A 153 13.46 -29.08 16.91
C LEU A 153 12.82 -30.16 16.04
N ALA A 154 13.48 -31.31 15.86
CA ALA A 154 12.91 -32.43 15.10
C ALA A 154 11.62 -32.97 15.71
N LYS A 155 11.54 -33.08 17.05
CA LYS A 155 10.28 -33.46 17.75
C LYS A 155 9.21 -32.37 17.66
N SER A 156 9.62 -31.10 17.55
CA SER A 156 8.70 -29.96 17.40
C SER A 156 8.09 -29.88 16.00
N ILE A 157 8.68 -30.51 14.99
CA ILE A 157 8.09 -30.65 13.66
C ILE A 157 6.99 -31.72 13.71
N ALA A 158 5.77 -31.32 13.35
CA ALA A 158 4.58 -32.19 13.35
C ALA A 158 4.45 -33.00 14.66
N PRO A 159 4.27 -32.34 15.82
CA PRO A 159 4.24 -33.01 17.13
C PRO A 159 3.06 -34.00 17.28
N GLU A 160 2.04 -33.84 16.44
CA GLU A 160 0.86 -34.72 16.37
C GLU A 160 1.18 -36.12 15.80
N ILE A 161 2.29 -36.28 15.08
CA ILE A 161 2.71 -37.56 14.50
C ILE A 161 3.76 -38.20 15.39
N TYR A 162 3.45 -39.38 15.93
CA TYR A 162 4.40 -40.18 16.71
C TYR A 162 5.42 -40.89 15.81
N GLY A 163 6.68 -40.97 16.26
CA GLY A 163 7.75 -41.67 15.54
C GLY A 163 8.37 -40.89 14.37
N HIS A 164 8.94 -41.62 13.42
CA HIS A 164 9.59 -41.08 12.20
C HIS A 164 10.59 -39.94 12.45
N LEU A 165 11.38 -40.05 13.52
CA LEU A 165 12.26 -38.98 13.98
C LEU A 165 13.32 -38.61 12.92
N ASP A 166 13.79 -39.59 12.15
CA ASP A 166 14.76 -39.37 11.09
C ASP A 166 14.17 -38.64 9.88
N VAL A 167 12.90 -38.88 9.56
CA VAL A 167 12.18 -38.12 8.52
C VAL A 167 11.99 -36.67 8.96
N LYS A 168 11.62 -36.44 10.23
CA LYS A 168 11.49 -35.09 10.79
C LYS A 168 12.82 -34.35 10.83
N LYS A 169 13.91 -35.06 11.14
CA LYS A 169 15.28 -34.52 11.06
C LYS A 169 15.66 -34.14 9.63
N ALA A 170 15.34 -34.97 8.63
CA ALA A 170 15.57 -34.64 7.23
C ALA A 170 14.79 -33.39 6.78
N LEU A 171 13.52 -33.27 7.18
CA LEU A 171 12.71 -32.08 6.93
C LEU A 171 13.26 -30.84 7.63
N LEU A 172 13.76 -30.98 8.87
CA LEU A 172 14.42 -29.89 9.60
C LEU A 172 15.63 -29.36 8.82
N LEU A 173 16.51 -30.24 8.36
CA LEU A 173 17.69 -29.86 7.57
C LEU A 173 17.31 -29.24 6.23
N LEU A 174 16.23 -29.71 5.60
CA LEU A 174 15.71 -29.13 4.38
C LEU A 174 15.19 -27.69 4.59
N LEU A 175 14.50 -27.42 5.71
CA LEU A 175 13.98 -26.09 6.06
C LEU A 175 15.10 -25.09 6.39
N VAL A 176 16.14 -25.54 7.10
CA VAL A 176 17.32 -24.71 7.37
C VAL A 176 18.07 -24.41 6.06
N GLY A 177 18.04 -25.35 5.11
CA GLY A 177 18.74 -25.23 3.85
C GLY A 177 20.25 -25.39 4.00
N GLY A 178 20.93 -25.42 2.85
CA GLY A 178 22.38 -25.39 2.77
C GLY A 178 22.90 -23.99 2.47
N VAL A 179 24.20 -23.79 2.64
CA VAL A 179 24.89 -22.60 2.12
C VAL A 179 25.28 -22.85 0.66
N THR A 180 25.05 -21.85 -0.20
CA THR A 180 25.59 -21.86 -1.56
C THR A 180 27.09 -21.68 -1.51
N LYS A 181 27.85 -22.59 -2.14
CA LYS A 181 29.29 -22.47 -2.25
C LYS A 181 29.59 -21.52 -3.40
N GLU A 182 30.01 -20.30 -3.10
CA GLU A 182 30.55 -19.40 -4.12
C GLU A 182 31.92 -19.94 -4.57
N MET A 183 32.08 -20.11 -5.90
CA MET A 183 33.35 -20.52 -6.53
C MET A 183 34.20 -19.30 -6.84
#